data_AF-A0A937LKG7-F1
#
_entry.id   AF-A0A937LKG7-F1
#
_cell.length_a   1.000
_cell.length_b   1.000
_cell.length_c   1.000
_cell.angle_alpha   90.00
_cell.angle_beta   90.00
_cell.angle_gamma   90.00
#
_symmetry.space_group_name_H-M   'P 1'
#
loop_
_entity.id
_entity.type
_entity.pdbx_description
1 polymer ?
#
loop_
_entity_poly.entity_id
_entity_poly.type
_entity_poly.pdbx_seq_one_letter_code
_entity_poly.pdbx_strand_id
1 'polypeptide(L)'
;GLFLLILIWCVALFGAAQVIFFPNINRLLRAGIYLGMGLISLPYFSMMFEVFSVAHSVLIIVSAFLYVIGAVGYGLKYPKLSPKIFGYHEVFHSMVSIAAILHFIVIYSII
;
A
#
# COMPACT_ATOMS: atom_id res chain seq x y z
N GLY A 1 15.93 12.96 -1.31
CA GLY A 1 15.85 11.79 -2.21
C GLY A 1 16.56 10.57 -1.65
N LEU A 2 17.89 10.58 -1.57
CA LEU A 2 18.70 9.39 -1.26
C LEU A 2 18.36 8.71 0.07
N PHE A 3 18.15 9.48 1.15
CA PHE A 3 17.76 8.92 2.45
C PHE A 3 16.46 8.10 2.37
N LEU A 4 15.42 8.67 1.77
CA LEU A 4 14.13 7.99 1.57
C LEU A 4 14.29 6.73 0.71
N LEU A 5 15.13 6.80 -0.32
CA LEU A 5 15.45 5.65 -1.17
C LEU A 5 16.13 4.52 -0.37
N ILE A 6 17.17 4.82 0.41
CA ILE A 6 17.83 3.82 1.24
C ILE A 6 16.83 3.22 2.24
N LEU A 7 16.05 4.06 2.90
CA LEU A 7 15.06 3.63 3.88
C LEU A 7 14.02 2.69 3.26
N ILE A 8 13.45 3.03 2.10
CA ILE A 8 12.43 2.19 1.45
C ILE A 8 13.02 0.84 0.99
N TRP A 9 14.26 0.83 0.50
CA TRP A 9 14.95 -0.40 0.11
C TRP A 9 15.29 -1.29 1.31
N CYS A 10 15.71 -0.71 2.43
CA CYS A 10 15.95 -1.47 3.66
C CYS A 10 14.66 -2.16 4.15
N VAL A 11 13.52 -1.46 4.15
CA VAL A 11 12.24 -2.05 4.53
C VAL A 11 11.79 -3.10 3.53
N ALA A 12 11.99 -2.88 2.23
CA ALA A 12 11.68 -3.87 1.19
C ALA A 12 12.49 -5.17 1.36
N LEU A 13 13.80 -5.06 1.59
CA LEU A 13 14.67 -6.21 1.85
C LEU A 13 14.29 -6.94 3.13
N PHE A 14 13.93 -6.20 4.18
CA PHE A 14 13.42 -6.78 5.42
C PHE A 14 12.11 -7.56 5.19
N GLY A 15 11.17 -6.98 4.44
CA GLY A 15 9.92 -7.65 4.06
C GLY A 15 10.16 -8.91 3.22
N ALA A 16 11.09 -8.87 2.26
CA ALA A 16 11.46 -10.02 1.45
C ALA A 16 12.08 -11.13 2.31
N ALA A 17 13.02 -10.79 3.20
CA ALA A 17 13.60 -11.73 4.16
C ALA A 17 12.55 -12.32 5.09
N GLN A 18 11.61 -11.51 5.57
CA GLN A 18 10.49 -11.99 6.40
C GLN A 18 9.68 -13.07 5.67
N VAL A 19 9.34 -12.88 4.40
CA VAL A 19 8.55 -13.87 3.63
C VAL A 19 9.30 -15.19 3.47
N ILE A 20 10.62 -15.16 3.25
CA ILE A 20 11.47 -16.34 3.04
C ILE A 20 11.69 -17.11 4.35
N PHE A 21 12.12 -16.41 5.41
CA PHE A 21 12.55 -17.04 6.66
C PHE A 21 11.40 -17.23 7.67
N PHE A 22 10.32 -16.44 7.56
CA PHE A 22 9.17 -16.46 8.50
C PHE A 22 7.83 -16.55 7.76
N PRO A 23 7.57 -17.62 7.00
CA PRO A 23 6.35 -17.75 6.17
C PRO A 23 5.07 -17.82 7.01
N ASN A 24 5.15 -18.29 8.26
CA ASN A 24 4.00 -18.52 9.15
C ASN A 24 3.70 -17.33 10.09
N ILE A 25 4.32 -16.16 9.88
CA ILE A 25 4.07 -14.98 10.72
C ILE A 25 2.59 -14.58 10.70
N ASN A 26 2.10 -14.06 11.82
CA ASN A 26 0.74 -13.55 11.95
C ASN A 26 0.43 -12.56 10.81
N ARG A 27 -0.72 -12.75 10.16
CA ARG A 27 -1.17 -11.94 9.03
C ARG A 27 -1.24 -10.44 9.35
N LEU A 28 -1.69 -10.06 10.54
CA LEU A 28 -1.78 -8.65 10.95
C LEU A 28 -0.39 -8.02 11.04
N LEU A 29 0.58 -8.76 11.57
CA LEU A 29 1.97 -8.30 11.64
C LEU A 29 2.55 -8.14 10.23
N ARG A 30 2.28 -9.10 9.34
CA ARG A 30 2.67 -9.02 7.93
C ARG A 30 2.05 -7.80 7.24
N ALA A 31 0.74 -7.61 7.34
CA ALA A 31 0.04 -6.45 6.80
C ALA A 31 0.59 -5.14 7.39
N GLY A 32 0.92 -5.13 8.68
CA GLY A 32 1.53 -4.00 9.38
C GLY A 32 2.90 -3.59 8.81
N ILE A 33 3.74 -4.56 8.42
CA ILE A 33 5.04 -4.27 7.77
C ILE A 33 4.83 -3.52 6.45
N TYR A 34 3.94 -4.02 5.60
CA TYR A 34 3.64 -3.40 4.30
C TYR A 34 2.93 -2.04 4.43
N LEU A 35 2.03 -1.89 5.40
CA LEU A 35 1.41 -0.61 5.71
C LEU A 35 2.43 0.40 6.23
N GLY A 36 3.30 -0.04 7.15
CA GLY A 36 4.41 0.76 7.66
C GLY A 36 5.31 1.29 6.54
N MET A 37 5.61 0.44 5.56
CA MET A 37 6.36 0.85 4.36
C MET A 37 5.68 2.00 3.60
N GLY A 38 4.36 1.96 3.42
CA GLY A 38 3.60 3.04 2.79
C GLY A 38 3.60 4.33 3.63
N LEU A 39 3.49 4.21 4.96
CA LEU A 39 3.47 5.36 5.88
C LEU A 39 4.79 6.14 5.92
N ILE A 40 5.91 5.56 5.48
CA ILE A 40 7.19 6.27 5.31
C ILE A 40 7.05 7.50 4.39
N SER A 41 6.08 7.50 3.49
CA SER A 41 5.80 8.63 2.59
C SER A 41 5.10 9.81 3.28
N LEU A 42 4.42 9.62 4.42
CA LEU A 42 3.60 10.66 5.06
C LEU A 42 4.36 11.96 5.37
N PRO A 43 5.59 11.94 5.92
CA PRO A 43 6.33 13.17 6.19
C PRO A 43 6.65 13.99 4.93
N TYR A 44 6.58 13.37 3.74
CA TYR A 44 6.87 13.99 2.46
C TYR A 44 5.61 14.48 1.73
N PHE A 45 4.41 14.23 2.27
CA PHE A 45 3.16 14.62 1.60
C PHE A 45 3.02 16.12 1.39
N SER A 46 3.44 16.96 2.34
CA SER A 46 3.41 18.43 2.17
C SER A 46 4.23 18.86 0.96
N MET A 47 5.49 18.39 0.88
CA MET A 47 6.38 18.66 -0.25
C MET A 47 5.82 18.11 -1.57
N MET A 48 5.19 16.93 -1.57
CA MET A 48 4.57 16.37 -2.77
C MET A 48 3.38 17.21 -3.23
N PHE A 49 2.52 17.64 -2.31
CA PHE A 49 1.30 18.40 -2.62
C PHE A 49 1.56 19.85 -3.03
N GLU A 50 2.73 20.42 -2.72
CA GLU A 50 3.16 21.71 -3.27
C GLU A 50 3.47 21.64 -4.77
N VAL A 51 3.87 20.46 -5.27
CA VAL A 51 4.25 20.25 -6.67
C VAL A 51 3.12 19.59 -7.47
N PHE A 52 2.24 18.85 -6.80
CA PHE A 52 1.13 18.15 -7.43
C PHE A 52 -0.04 19.07 -7.75
N SER A 53 -0.66 18.84 -8.91
CA SER A 53 -1.99 19.38 -9.18
C SER A 53 -3.02 18.80 -8.19
N VAL A 54 -4.15 19.49 -8.02
CA VAL A 54 -5.26 18.99 -7.19
C VAL A 54 -5.67 17.57 -7.61
N ALA A 55 -5.71 17.29 -8.91
CA ALA A 55 -6.04 15.97 -9.43
C ALA A 55 -5.03 14.89 -8.99
N HIS A 56 -3.73 15.16 -9.09
CA HIS A 56 -2.69 14.22 -8.65
C HIS A 56 -2.76 13.97 -7.13
N SER A 57 -2.99 15.01 -6.33
CA SER A 57 -3.13 14.90 -4.88
C SER A 57 -4.33 14.01 -4.49
N VAL A 58 -5.48 14.20 -5.14
CA VAL A 58 -6.67 13.36 -4.92
C VAL A 58 -6.39 11.90 -5.28
N LEU A 59 -5.78 11.63 -6.44
CA LEU A 59 -5.46 10.27 -6.88
C LEU A 59 -4.52 9.55 -5.91
N ILE A 60 -3.49 10.22 -5.39
CA ILE A 60 -2.58 9.66 -4.38
C ILE A 60 -3.29 9.36 -3.06
N ILE A 61 -4.13 10.29 -2.58
CA ILE A 61 -4.88 10.09 -1.34
C ILE A 61 -5.85 8.90 -1.48
N VAL A 62 -6.59 8.83 -2.59
CA VAL A 62 -7.51 7.71 -2.86
C VAL A 62 -6.75 6.40 -2.99
N SER A 63 -5.63 6.38 -3.71
CA SER A 63 -4.73 5.23 -3.80
C SER A 63 -4.29 4.73 -2.42
N ALA A 64 -3.76 5.63 -1.58
CA ALA A 64 -3.31 5.30 -0.24
C ALA A 64 -4.46 4.74 0.62
N PHE A 65 -5.63 5.37 0.54
CA PHE A 65 -6.81 4.94 1.30
C PHE A 65 -7.30 3.55 0.89
N LEU A 66 -7.37 3.26 -0.42
CA LEU A 66 -7.74 1.95 -0.94
C LEU A 66 -6.75 0.86 -0.50
N TYR A 67 -5.45 1.17 -0.55
CA TYR A 67 -4.43 0.24 -0.06
C TYR A 67 -4.59 -0.07 1.44
N VAL A 68 -4.81 0.96 2.25
CA VAL A 68 -5.01 0.82 3.71
C VAL A 68 -6.25 0.00 4.01
N ILE A 69 -7.39 0.32 3.41
CA ILE A 69 -8.64 -0.44 3.61
C ILE A 69 -8.47 -1.89 3.20
N GLY A 70 -7.87 -2.14 2.02
CA GLY A 70 -7.61 -3.49 1.55
C GLY A 70 -6.76 -4.28 2.55
N ALA A 71 -5.63 -3.72 2.99
CA ALA A 71 -4.69 -4.40 3.89
C ALA A 71 -5.29 -4.66 5.28
N VAL A 72 -6.02 -3.69 5.83
CA VAL A 72 -6.74 -3.83 7.11
C VAL A 72 -7.82 -4.91 6.97
N GLY A 73 -8.62 -4.86 5.90
CA GLY A 73 -9.64 -5.86 5.61
C GLY A 73 -9.06 -7.28 5.47
N TYR A 74 -7.94 -7.43 4.77
CA TYR A 74 -7.21 -8.70 4.66
C TYR A 74 -6.77 -9.23 6.03
N GLY A 75 -6.21 -8.36 6.86
CA GLY A 75 -5.78 -8.65 8.23
C GLY A 75 -6.94 -9.11 9.12
N LEU A 76 -8.08 -8.42 9.05
CA LEU A 76 -9.29 -8.68 9.83
C LEU A 76 -10.20 -9.76 9.23
N LYS A 77 -9.87 -10.27 8.03
CA LYS A 77 -10.71 -11.22 7.26
C LYS A 77 -12.11 -10.68 6.94
N TYR A 78 -12.20 -9.40 6.60
CA TYR A 78 -13.43 -8.67 6.30
C TYR A 78 -13.23 -7.72 5.10
N PRO A 79 -14.25 -7.45 4.25
CA PRO A 79 -15.58 -8.05 4.23
C PRO A 79 -15.60 -9.44 3.58
N LYS A 80 -16.66 -10.21 3.83
CA LYS A 80 -16.94 -11.48 3.13
C LYS A 80 -18.20 -11.28 2.29
N LEU A 81 -18.04 -10.81 1.05
CA LEU A 81 -19.17 -10.51 0.16
C LEU A 81 -19.85 -11.79 -0.33
N SER A 82 -19.05 -12.76 -0.79
CA SER A 82 -19.52 -14.09 -1.16
C SER A 82 -18.50 -15.14 -0.70
N PRO A 83 -18.77 -15.92 0.37
CA PRO A 83 -17.81 -16.85 0.95
C PRO A 83 -17.25 -17.92 -0.02
N LYS A 84 -17.93 -18.18 -1.15
CA LYS A 84 -17.54 -19.19 -2.13
C LYS A 84 -16.80 -18.62 -3.35
N ILE A 85 -16.95 -17.33 -3.64
CA ILE A 85 -16.55 -16.74 -4.93
C ILE A 85 -15.69 -15.48 -4.74
N PHE A 86 -16.02 -14.64 -3.75
CA PHE A 86 -15.38 -13.34 -3.57
C PHE A 86 -15.37 -12.97 -2.08
N GLY A 87 -14.35 -13.47 -1.39
CA GLY A 87 -14.10 -13.23 0.02
C GLY A 87 -13.19 -12.03 0.26
N TYR A 88 -12.67 -11.94 1.49
CA TYR A 88 -11.81 -10.84 1.92
C TYR A 88 -10.48 -10.78 1.15
N HIS A 89 -10.03 -11.90 0.58
CA HIS A 89 -8.75 -11.96 -0.13
C HIS A 89 -8.87 -11.37 -1.52
N GLU A 90 -9.98 -11.67 -2.21
CA GLU A 90 -10.31 -11.13 -3.52
C GLU A 90 -10.62 -9.62 -3.40
N VAL A 91 -11.33 -9.20 -2.36
CA VAL A 91 -11.54 -7.77 -2.05
C VAL A 91 -10.20 -7.05 -1.86
N PHE A 92 -9.28 -7.64 -1.11
CA PHE A 92 -7.93 -7.09 -0.93
C PHE A 92 -7.19 -6.93 -2.26
N HIS A 93 -7.18 -7.97 -3.11
CA HIS A 93 -6.53 -7.91 -4.41
C HIS A 93 -7.13 -6.83 -5.31
N SER A 94 -8.46 -6.70 -5.35
CA SER A 94 -9.13 -5.65 -6.13
C SER A 94 -8.75 -4.26 -5.62
N MET A 95 -8.80 -4.03 -4.30
CA MET A 95 -8.44 -2.74 -3.68
C MET A 95 -6.99 -2.36 -3.97
N VAL A 96 -6.04 -3.29 -3.78
CA VAL A 96 -4.60 -3.02 -4.02
C VAL A 96 -4.31 -2.83 -5.50
N SER A 97 -5.00 -3.57 -6.38
CA SER A 97 -4.83 -3.39 -7.84
C SER A 97 -5.32 -2.02 -8.29
N ILE A 98 -6.49 -1.58 -7.82
CA ILE A 98 -7.00 -0.23 -8.13
C ILE A 98 -6.06 0.82 -7.54
N ALA A 99 -5.62 0.68 -6.29
CA ALA A 99 -4.65 1.59 -5.69
C ALA A 99 -3.37 1.71 -6.53
N ALA A 100 -2.81 0.57 -6.97
CA ALA A 100 -1.62 0.54 -7.82
C ALA A 100 -1.85 1.25 -9.17
N ILE A 101 -3.01 1.06 -9.80
CA ILE A 101 -3.38 1.75 -11.05
C ILE A 101 -3.45 3.27 -10.83
N LEU A 102 -4.12 3.73 -9.78
CA LEU A 102 -4.23 5.17 -9.47
C LEU A 102 -2.85 5.78 -9.19
N HIS A 103 -2.01 5.09 -8.41
CA HIS A 103 -0.64 5.53 -8.16
C HIS A 103 0.18 5.57 -9.45
N PHE A 104 0.07 4.54 -10.29
CA PHE A 104 0.76 4.49 -11.58
C PHE A 104 0.36 5.65 -12.50
N ILE A 105 -0.94 5.98 -12.58
CA ILE A 105 -1.42 7.12 -13.36
C ILE A 105 -0.73 8.41 -12.91
N VAL A 106 -0.64 8.66 -11.60
CA VAL A 106 0.04 9.86 -11.07
C VAL A 106 1.50 9.89 -11.49
N ILE A 107 2.23 8.79 -11.30
CA ILE A 107 3.65 8.71 -11.66
C ILE A 107 3.86 8.88 -13.18
N TYR A 108 3.01 8.27 -13.99
CA TYR A 108 3.07 8.39 -15.44
C TYR A 108 2.76 9.82 -15.92
N SER A 109 1.84 10.52 -15.27
CA SER A 109 1.44 11.88 -15.66
C SER A 109 2.43 12.99 -15.23
N ILE A 110 3.43 12.68 -14.40
CA ILE A 110 4.45 13.64 -13.95
C ILE A 110 5.84 13.40 -14.59
N ILE A 111 5.96 12.37 -15.43
CA ILE A 111 7.13 12.12 -16.29
C ILE A 111 6.89 12.82 -17.64
#